data_AF-A0A534S4P3-F1
#
_entry.id   AF-A0A534S4P3-F1
#
_cell.length_a   1.000
_cell.length_b   1.000
_cell.length_c   1.000
_cell.angle_alpha   90.00
_cell.angle_beta   90.00
_cell.angle_gamma   90.00
#
_symmetry.space_group_name_H-M   'P 1'
#
loop_
_entity.id
_entity.type
_entity.pdbx_description
1 polymer ?
#
loop_
_entity_poly.entity_id
_entity_poly.type
_entity_poly.pdbx_seq_one_letter_code
_entity_poly.pdbx_strand_id
1 'polypeptide(L)'
;MAMRPTLKPLAFILIVLLLGALAAGNYFVLHQVLAGTCTEWLSALVGNALHLDCLYYFVGAPLVVGLLLVLTLPSLVTLGAMGQEAKPAPIPTDTKKPAPTPVPAKPAPDAAIQLLALFQREGRLIDFLREDIQPYDDAQIGAAVRTIHQACRLALAEHVTLEPVLSGHEGDDVTVPHSFDPSAIRLTGNVSGEPPFRGALRHAGWRAVQVKLPAQPSGQDPRIVAPAEVEIS
;
A
#
# COMPACT_ATOMS: atom_id res chain seq x y z
N MET A 1 28.81 19.69 -14.01
CA MET A 1 27.61 19.25 -14.76
C MET A 1 27.50 17.73 -14.58
N ALA A 2 26.62 17.27 -13.69
CA ALA A 2 26.50 15.84 -13.38
C ALA A 2 25.60 15.16 -14.44
N MET A 3 26.19 14.29 -15.27
CA MET A 3 25.47 13.47 -16.23
C MET A 3 24.57 12.49 -15.46
N ARG A 4 23.25 12.59 -15.63
CA ARG A 4 22.33 11.51 -15.23
C ARG A 4 22.31 10.46 -16.34
N PRO A 5 22.68 9.20 -16.09
CA PRO A 5 22.58 8.17 -17.10
C PRO A 5 21.11 7.87 -17.38
N THR A 6 20.64 8.17 -18.59
CA THR A 6 19.29 7.78 -19.04
C THR A 6 19.37 6.39 -19.66
N LEU A 7 18.87 5.39 -18.93
CA LEU A 7 18.74 4.03 -19.42
C LEU A 7 17.71 4.02 -20.57
N LYS A 8 18.07 3.49 -21.75
CA LYS A 8 17.17 3.42 -22.90
C LYS A 8 15.91 2.63 -22.52
N PRO A 9 14.70 3.06 -22.93
CA PRO A 9 13.45 2.45 -22.49
C PRO A 9 13.36 0.95 -22.82
N LEU A 10 13.94 0.53 -23.94
CA LEU A 10 14.00 -0.87 -24.33
C LEU A 10 14.91 -1.71 -23.41
N ALA A 11 16.02 -1.14 -22.93
CA ALA A 11 16.92 -1.80 -21.98
C ALA A 11 16.27 -1.91 -20.60
N PHE A 12 15.50 -0.89 -20.19
CA PHE A 12 14.72 -0.96 -18.95
C PHE A 12 13.65 -2.06 -19.01
N ILE A 13 12.91 -2.16 -20.12
CA ILE A 13 11.89 -3.21 -20.31
C ILE A 13 12.53 -4.61 -20.29
N LEU A 14 13.66 -4.79 -20.98
CA LEU A 14 14.37 -6.08 -20.98
C LEU A 14 14.84 -6.48 -19.58
N ILE A 15 15.37 -5.53 -18.80
CA ILE A 15 15.81 -5.76 -17.42
C ILE A 15 14.62 -6.13 -16.53
N VAL A 16 13.50 -5.43 -16.65
CA VAL A 16 12.28 -5.74 -15.89
C VAL A 16 11.74 -7.13 -16.25
N LEU A 17 11.75 -7.51 -17.53
CA LEU A 17 11.34 -8.84 -17.96
C LEU A 17 12.27 -9.94 -17.43
N LEU A 18 13.58 -9.71 -17.46
CA LEU A 18 14.57 -10.65 -16.92
C LEU A 18 14.43 -10.82 -15.39
N LEU A 19 14.24 -9.71 -14.66
CA LEU A 19 13.99 -9.75 -13.22
C LEU A 19 12.67 -10.45 -12.89
N GLY A 20 11.62 -10.20 -13.68
CA GLY A 20 10.33 -10.87 -13.54
C GLY A 20 10.42 -12.38 -13.78
N ALA A 21 11.13 -12.81 -14.84
CA ALA A 21 11.35 -14.22 -15.14
C ALA A 21 12.16 -14.92 -14.03
N LEU A 22 13.18 -14.24 -13.49
CA LEU A 22 13.98 -14.75 -12.38
C LEU A 22 13.13 -14.90 -11.10
N ALA A 23 12.29 -13.91 -10.78
CA ALA A 23 11.40 -13.95 -9.62
C ALA A 23 10.33 -15.03 -9.74
N ALA A 24 9.72 -15.19 -10.92
CA ALA A 24 8.75 -16.24 -11.19
C ALA A 24 9.38 -17.64 -11.09
N GLY A 25 10.60 -17.80 -11.62
CA GLY A 25 11.37 -19.04 -11.46
C GLY A 25 11.63 -19.37 -9.99
N ASN A 26 12.12 -18.39 -9.22
CA ASN A 26 12.38 -18.59 -7.79
C ASN A 26 11.09 -18.92 -7.01
N TYR A 27 9.98 -18.25 -7.31
CA TYR A 27 8.69 -18.50 -6.66
C TYR A 27 8.16 -19.91 -6.95
N PHE A 28 8.16 -20.32 -8.22
CA PHE A 28 7.72 -21.65 -8.63
C PHE A 28 8.54 -22.74 -7.93
N VAL A 29 9.86 -22.56 -7.82
CA VAL A 29 10.74 -23.54 -7.17
C VAL A 29 10.55 -23.54 -5.65
N LEU A 30 10.40 -22.39 -5.00
CA LEU A 30 10.12 -22.34 -3.54
C LEU A 30 8.86 -23.11 -3.18
N HIS A 31 7.83 -22.99 -4.03
CA HIS A 31 6.57 -23.69 -3.85
C HIS A 31 6.72 -25.21 -3.97
N GLN A 32 7.66 -25.70 -4.79
CA GLN A 32 7.93 -27.12 -4.98
C GLN A 32 8.92 -27.69 -3.94
N VAL A 33 9.87 -26.88 -3.45
CA VAL A 33 10.78 -27.26 -2.36
C VAL A 33 10.03 -27.45 -1.04
N LEU A 34 9.05 -26.59 -0.75
CA LEU A 34 8.14 -26.76 0.40
C LEU A 34 7.28 -28.03 0.30
N ALA A 35 7.06 -28.54 -0.91
CA ALA A 35 6.32 -29.78 -1.17
C ALA A 35 7.22 -31.04 -1.15
N GLY A 36 8.55 -30.90 -0.98
CA GLY A 36 9.48 -32.02 -0.86
C GLY A 36 9.82 -32.75 -2.17
N THR A 37 9.41 -32.23 -3.34
CA THR A 37 9.46 -32.92 -4.64
C THR A 37 10.60 -32.48 -5.58
N CYS A 38 11.60 -31.77 -5.05
CA CYS A 38 12.61 -31.06 -5.87
C CYS A 38 13.45 -31.99 -6.78
N THR A 39 13.67 -33.25 -6.42
CA THR A 39 14.57 -34.18 -7.12
C THR A 39 13.93 -34.90 -8.32
N GLU A 40 12.61 -35.07 -8.35
CA GLU A 40 11.93 -35.90 -9.37
C GLU A 40 11.81 -35.20 -10.72
N TRP A 41 11.55 -33.90 -10.73
CA TRP A 41 11.36 -33.16 -11.98
C TRP A 41 12.68 -32.75 -12.65
N LEU A 42 13.71 -32.45 -11.84
CA LEU A 42 15.02 -32.03 -12.36
C LEU A 42 15.76 -33.21 -13.02
N SER A 43 15.63 -34.41 -12.46
CA SER A 43 16.18 -35.65 -13.04
C SER A 43 15.49 -36.04 -14.36
N ALA A 44 14.20 -35.69 -14.53
CA ALA A 44 13.48 -35.88 -15.79
C ALA A 44 13.99 -34.97 -16.92
N LEU A 45 14.51 -33.79 -16.58
CA LEU A 45 14.98 -32.79 -17.55
C LEU A 45 16.46 -32.95 -17.93
N VAL A 46 17.31 -33.39 -17.00
CA VAL A 46 18.79 -33.42 -17.19
C VAL A 46 19.35 -34.85 -17.25
N GLY A 47 18.52 -35.87 -16.98
CA GLY A 47 18.94 -37.26 -16.93
C GLY A 47 19.70 -37.60 -15.64
N ASN A 48 19.61 -38.86 -15.25
CA ASN A 48 19.94 -39.36 -13.90
C ASN A 48 21.44 -39.36 -13.52
N ALA A 49 22.31 -38.69 -14.28
CA ALA A 49 23.76 -38.81 -14.14
C ALA A 49 24.42 -37.66 -13.37
N LEU A 50 23.75 -36.51 -13.20
CA LEU A 50 24.28 -35.36 -12.46
C LEU A 50 23.38 -35.05 -11.27
N HIS A 51 23.67 -35.67 -10.13
CA HIS A 51 23.05 -35.33 -8.85
C HIS A 51 23.68 -34.03 -8.32
N LEU A 52 23.38 -32.90 -8.97
CA LEU A 52 23.81 -31.60 -8.46
C LEU A 52 22.91 -31.22 -7.29
N ASP A 53 23.52 -31.03 -6.12
CA ASP A 53 22.83 -30.54 -4.94
C ASP A 53 22.09 -29.24 -5.26
N CYS A 54 20.84 -29.13 -4.78
CA CYS A 54 20.00 -27.94 -5.02
C CYS A 54 20.75 -26.64 -4.64
N LEU A 55 21.62 -26.70 -3.63
CA LEU A 55 22.48 -25.61 -3.22
C LEU A 55 23.33 -25.02 -4.36
N TYR A 56 23.81 -25.85 -5.29
CA TYR A 56 24.66 -25.42 -6.41
C TYR A 56 23.87 -24.69 -7.50
N TYR A 57 22.61 -25.10 -7.74
CA TYR A 57 21.72 -24.37 -8.65
C TYR A 57 21.29 -23.02 -8.04
N PHE A 58 20.95 -23.01 -6.75
CA PHE A 58 20.48 -21.81 -6.05
C PHE A 58 21.56 -20.75 -5.81
N VAL A 59 22.81 -21.15 -5.62
CA VAL A 59 23.93 -20.20 -5.41
C VAL A 59 24.70 -19.96 -6.70
N GLY A 60 24.95 -21.00 -7.49
CA GLY A 60 25.78 -20.92 -8.69
C GLY A 60 25.11 -20.24 -9.88
N ALA A 61 23.86 -20.59 -10.20
CA ALA A 61 23.17 -20.04 -11.38
C ALA A 61 22.98 -18.51 -11.33
N PRO A 62 22.51 -17.89 -10.24
CA PRO A 62 22.39 -16.43 -10.19
C PRO A 62 23.75 -15.72 -10.19
N LEU A 63 24.81 -16.32 -9.64
CA LEU A 63 26.16 -15.76 -9.70
C LEU A 63 26.74 -15.77 -11.12
N VAL A 64 26.51 -16.85 -11.88
CA VAL A 64 26.94 -16.94 -13.29
C VAL A 64 26.17 -15.96 -14.18
N VAL A 65 24.85 -15.85 -13.99
CA VAL A 65 24.01 -14.88 -14.71
C VAL A 65 24.41 -13.44 -14.37
N GLY A 66 24.65 -13.15 -13.08
CA GLY A 66 25.14 -11.84 -12.64
C GLY A 66 26.50 -11.48 -13.25
N LEU A 67 27.44 -12.43 -13.30
CA LEU A 67 28.75 -12.26 -13.91
C LEU A 67 28.65 -12.02 -15.43
N LEU A 68 27.80 -12.76 -16.14
CA LEU A 68 27.53 -12.55 -17.56
C LEU A 68 26.90 -11.18 -17.86
N LEU A 69 26.01 -10.69 -16.98
CA LEU A 69 25.40 -9.37 -17.10
C LEU A 69 26.44 -8.25 -16.93
N VAL A 70 27.30 -8.36 -15.91
CA VAL A 70 28.39 -7.40 -15.67
C VAL A 70 29.40 -7.38 -16.82
N LEU A 71 29.69 -8.53 -17.44
CA LEU A 71 30.63 -8.63 -18.56
C LEU A 71 30.06 -8.13 -19.90
N THR A 72 28.74 -8.18 -20.10
CA THR A 72 28.09 -7.78 -21.37
C THR A 72 27.55 -6.34 -21.38
N LEU A 73 27.25 -5.77 -20.21
CA LEU A 73 26.74 -4.39 -20.06
C LEU A 73 27.68 -3.27 -20.59
N PRO A 74 29.02 -3.33 -20.46
CA PRO A 74 29.90 -2.27 -20.97
C PRO A 74 29.93 -2.17 -22.50
N SER A 75 29.65 -3.29 -23.20
CA SER A 75 29.68 -3.39 -24.66
C SER A 75 28.42 -2.84 -25.34
N LEU A 76 27.33 -2.60 -24.59
CA LEU A 76 26.09 -2.00 -25.11
C LEU A 76 26.04 -0.47 -24.98
N VAL A 77 27.02 0.14 -24.31
CA VAL A 77 27.03 1.58 -23.98
C VAL A 77 28.07 2.38 -24.78
N THR A 78 28.86 1.75 -25.65
CA THR A 78 29.84 2.48 -26.48
C THR A 78 29.68 2.19 -27.97
N LEU A 79 29.02 3.12 -28.66
CA LEU A 79 29.40 3.75 -29.94
C LEU A 79 28.15 4.28 -30.63
N GLY A 80 28.04 5.60 -30.70
CA GLY A 80 26.96 6.29 -31.38
C GLY A 80 27.25 7.78 -31.47
N ALA A 81 28.47 8.12 -31.90
CA ALA A 81 28.76 9.42 -32.46
C ALA A 81 28.30 9.42 -33.92
N MET A 82 27.31 10.24 -34.26
CA MET A 82 27.06 10.97 -35.53
C MET A 82 25.85 11.87 -35.20
N GLY A 83 25.92 13.20 -35.16
CA GLY A 83 26.32 14.03 -36.29
C GLY A 83 25.07 14.35 -37.11
N GLN A 84 24.35 15.44 -36.78
CA GLN A 84 23.80 16.38 -37.76
C GLN A 84 23.15 17.58 -37.08
N GLU A 85 23.78 18.72 -37.31
CA GLU A 85 23.24 20.05 -37.12
C GLU A 85 22.17 20.28 -38.20
N ALA A 86 20.94 20.57 -37.79
CA ALA A 86 19.87 21.05 -38.67
C ALA A 86 19.32 22.36 -38.10
N LYS A 87 19.50 23.41 -38.90
CA LYS A 87 19.10 24.81 -38.72
C LYS A 87 17.64 24.97 -38.25
N PRO A 88 17.33 25.93 -37.36
CA PRO A 88 15.98 26.09 -36.80
C PRO A 88 15.03 26.77 -37.81
N ALA A 89 13.82 26.23 -37.93
CA ALA A 89 12.66 26.96 -38.47
C ALA A 89 11.69 27.25 -37.30
N PRO A 90 11.17 28.48 -37.16
CA PRO A 90 10.36 28.89 -36.02
C PRO A 90 8.90 28.46 -36.23
N ILE A 91 8.31 27.79 -35.23
CA ILE A 91 6.87 27.60 -35.13
C ILE A 91 6.43 28.13 -33.75
N PRO A 92 5.28 28.82 -33.66
CA PRO A 92 4.98 29.80 -32.64
C PRO A 92 4.81 29.20 -31.24
N THR A 93 5.27 29.94 -30.25
CA THR A 93 4.94 29.77 -28.84
C THR A 93 3.43 29.83 -28.63
N ASP A 94 2.80 28.68 -28.43
CA ASP A 94 1.64 28.61 -27.55
C ASP A 94 1.58 27.23 -26.88
N THR A 95 2.27 27.12 -25.74
CA THR A 95 2.05 26.02 -24.79
C THR A 95 1.93 26.61 -23.40
N LYS A 96 0.68 26.80 -22.98
CA LYS A 96 0.27 26.84 -21.58
C LYS A 96 0.95 25.68 -20.86
N LYS A 97 1.96 26.01 -20.04
CA LYS A 97 2.68 25.09 -19.16
C LYS A 97 1.68 24.19 -18.42
N PRO A 98 1.74 22.85 -18.58
CA PRO A 98 0.94 21.96 -17.76
C PRO A 98 1.26 22.22 -16.29
N ALA A 99 0.22 22.49 -15.49
CA ALA A 99 0.36 22.61 -14.05
C ALA A 99 0.99 21.32 -13.50
N PRO A 100 1.92 21.40 -12.52
CA PRO A 100 2.54 20.21 -11.96
C PRO A 100 1.45 19.31 -11.36
N THR A 101 1.49 18.04 -11.75
CA THR A 101 0.67 16.97 -11.17
C THR A 101 0.82 17.01 -9.64
N PRO A 102 -0.26 17.00 -8.86
CA PRO A 102 -0.16 17.03 -7.40
C PRO A 102 0.68 15.85 -6.91
N VAL A 103 1.82 16.13 -6.28
CA VAL A 103 2.56 15.13 -5.52
C VAL A 103 1.63 14.66 -4.40
N PRO A 104 1.48 13.34 -4.17
CA PRO A 104 0.68 12.84 -3.06
C PRO A 104 1.13 13.52 -1.77
N ALA A 105 0.20 14.18 -1.07
CA ALA A 105 0.50 14.81 0.20
C ALA A 105 1.08 13.75 1.14
N LYS A 106 2.25 14.02 1.72
CA LYS A 106 2.85 13.17 2.74
C LYS A 106 1.81 12.98 3.86
N PRO A 107 1.63 11.77 4.42
CA PRO A 107 0.74 11.59 5.56
C PRO A 107 1.12 12.61 6.64
N ALA A 108 0.11 13.20 7.28
CA ALA A 108 0.27 14.05 8.45
C ALA A 108 0.10 13.16 9.70
N PRO A 109 1.14 12.38 10.10
CA PRO A 109 1.04 11.41 11.21
C PRO A 109 0.58 12.07 12.50
N ASP A 110 0.94 13.34 12.70
CA ASP A 110 0.64 14.08 13.92
C ASP A 110 -0.86 14.29 14.12
N ALA A 111 -1.64 14.53 13.06
CA ALA A 111 -3.10 14.67 13.15
C ALA A 111 -3.80 13.34 13.47
N ALA A 112 -3.29 12.22 12.95
CA ALA A 112 -3.82 10.90 13.26
C ALA A 112 -3.54 10.51 14.71
N ILE A 113 -2.32 10.77 15.19
CA ILE A 113 -1.93 10.56 16.58
C ILE A 113 -2.73 11.48 17.50
N GLN A 114 -2.98 12.71 17.10
CA GLN A 114 -3.81 13.64 17.85
C GLN A 114 -5.26 13.16 18.00
N LEU A 115 -5.87 12.64 16.92
CA LEU A 115 -7.21 12.05 17.00
C LEU A 115 -7.22 10.84 17.94
N LEU A 116 -6.17 10.00 17.89
CA LEU A 116 -6.01 8.87 18.79
C LEU A 116 -5.87 9.30 20.27
N ALA A 117 -5.09 10.36 20.54
CA ALA A 117 -4.94 10.95 21.87
C ALA A 117 -6.27 11.47 22.41
N LEU A 118 -7.11 12.02 21.53
CA LEU A 118 -8.45 12.48 21.87
C LEU A 118 -9.33 11.32 22.34
N PHE A 119 -9.40 10.23 21.56
CA PHE A 119 -10.16 9.04 21.96
C PHE A 119 -9.64 8.39 23.24
N GLN A 120 -8.32 8.45 23.48
CA GLN A 120 -7.75 7.96 24.72
C GLN A 120 -8.15 8.84 25.91
N ARG A 121 -8.04 10.16 25.79
CA ARG A 121 -8.38 11.09 26.88
C ARG A 121 -9.85 11.04 27.26
N GLU A 122 -10.74 11.05 26.26
CA GLU A 122 -12.18 11.08 26.53
C GLU A 122 -12.73 9.69 26.87
N GLY A 123 -12.29 8.65 26.14
CA GLY A 123 -12.93 7.33 26.17
C GLY A 123 -12.06 6.17 26.61
N ARG A 124 -10.78 6.37 26.93
CA ARG A 124 -9.83 5.29 27.26
C ARG A 124 -9.75 4.19 26.20
N LEU A 125 -9.88 4.57 24.93
CA LEU A 125 -9.97 3.61 23.82
C LEU A 125 -8.74 2.68 23.74
N ILE A 126 -7.54 3.21 23.98
CA ILE A 126 -6.31 2.41 23.86
C ILE A 126 -6.21 1.43 25.03
N ASP A 127 -6.52 1.87 26.25
CA ASP A 127 -6.56 0.98 27.41
C ASP A 127 -7.52 -0.18 27.15
N PHE A 128 -8.72 0.13 26.64
CA PHE A 128 -9.71 -0.88 26.29
C PHE A 128 -9.21 -1.88 25.24
N LEU A 129 -8.58 -1.41 24.17
CA LEU A 129 -8.05 -2.28 23.10
C LEU A 129 -6.83 -3.09 23.53
N ARG A 130 -6.15 -2.68 24.61
CA ARG A 130 -4.96 -3.34 25.16
C ARG A 130 -5.29 -4.31 26.29
N GLU A 131 -6.48 -4.20 26.86
CA GLU A 131 -6.98 -5.10 27.89
C GLU A 131 -7.33 -6.48 27.32
N ASP A 132 -6.97 -7.56 28.02
CA ASP A 132 -7.43 -8.90 27.67
C ASP A 132 -8.83 -9.10 28.24
N ILE A 133 -9.84 -9.02 27.38
CA ILE A 133 -11.23 -9.13 27.81
C ILE A 133 -11.73 -10.59 27.89
N GLN A 134 -10.94 -11.59 27.45
CA GLN A 134 -11.38 -13.00 27.44
C GLN A 134 -11.82 -13.54 28.81
N PRO A 135 -11.21 -13.16 29.94
CA PRO A 135 -11.57 -13.72 31.24
C PRO A 135 -12.90 -13.20 31.82
N TYR A 136 -13.48 -12.14 31.26
CA TYR A 136 -14.67 -11.49 31.82
C TYR A 136 -15.95 -12.03 31.19
N ASP A 137 -17.05 -11.99 31.94
CA ASP A 137 -18.36 -12.34 31.41
C ASP A 137 -19.03 -11.18 30.66
N ASP A 138 -20.08 -11.49 29.90
CA ASP A 138 -20.82 -10.50 29.09
C ASP A 138 -21.42 -9.35 29.91
N ALA A 139 -21.78 -9.59 31.18
CA ALA A 139 -22.36 -8.56 32.03
C ALA A 139 -21.29 -7.56 32.48
N GLN A 140 -20.10 -8.05 32.87
CA GLN A 140 -18.94 -7.25 33.21
C GLN A 140 -18.44 -6.44 32.00
N ILE A 141 -18.29 -7.10 30.84
CA ILE A 141 -17.89 -6.44 29.59
C ILE A 141 -18.93 -5.38 29.22
N GLY A 142 -20.21 -5.74 29.23
CA GLY A 142 -21.29 -4.82 28.88
C GLY A 142 -21.37 -3.61 29.81
N ALA A 143 -21.05 -3.75 31.09
CA ALA A 143 -21.02 -2.63 32.04
C ALA A 143 -19.90 -1.64 31.71
N ALA A 144 -18.69 -2.14 31.43
CA ALA A 144 -17.54 -1.30 31.10
C ALA A 144 -17.64 -0.66 29.70
N VAL A 145 -17.99 -1.46 28.69
CA VAL A 145 -18.01 -1.04 27.28
C VAL A 145 -19.03 0.06 27.03
N ARG A 146 -20.19 0.06 27.70
CA ARG A 146 -21.21 1.11 27.49
C ARG A 146 -20.67 2.50 27.80
N THR A 147 -19.89 2.65 28.86
CA THR A 147 -19.26 3.91 29.26
C THR A 147 -18.19 4.33 28.24
N ILE A 148 -17.30 3.41 27.87
CA ILE A 148 -16.22 3.64 26.89
C ILE A 148 -16.80 4.02 25.52
N HIS A 149 -17.80 3.28 25.06
CA HIS A 149 -18.52 3.53 23.82
C HIS A 149 -19.20 4.91 23.84
N GLN A 150 -19.91 5.25 24.92
CA GLN A 150 -20.59 6.54 25.03
C GLN A 150 -19.59 7.70 24.94
N ALA A 151 -18.47 7.60 25.66
CA ALA A 151 -17.43 8.63 25.65
C ALA A 151 -16.74 8.75 24.28
N CYS A 152 -16.37 7.63 23.64
CA CYS A 152 -15.82 7.65 22.29
C CYS A 152 -16.81 8.22 21.28
N ARG A 153 -18.10 7.91 21.39
CA ARG A 153 -19.14 8.45 20.50
C ARG A 153 -19.26 9.97 20.62
N LEU A 154 -19.21 10.49 21.85
CA LEU A 154 -19.24 11.94 22.09
C LEU A 154 -18.00 12.63 21.53
N ALA A 155 -16.82 12.07 21.80
CA ALA A 155 -15.55 12.55 21.24
C ALA A 155 -15.57 12.58 19.70
N LEU A 156 -16.08 11.52 19.05
CA LEU A 156 -16.21 11.50 17.60
C LEU A 156 -17.16 12.60 17.12
N ALA A 157 -18.33 12.74 17.73
CA ALA A 157 -19.34 13.72 17.31
C ALA A 157 -18.89 15.19 17.50
N GLU A 158 -18.08 15.46 18.52
CA GLU A 158 -17.54 16.80 18.78
C GLU A 158 -16.49 17.22 17.74
N HIS A 159 -15.64 16.28 17.32
CA HIS A 159 -14.46 16.58 16.52
C HIS A 159 -14.57 16.20 15.04
N VAL A 160 -15.46 15.27 14.68
CA VAL A 160 -15.62 14.79 13.31
C VAL A 160 -17.10 14.70 12.95
N THR A 161 -17.51 15.49 11.97
CA THR A 161 -18.84 15.37 11.38
C THR A 161 -18.76 14.37 10.23
N LEU A 162 -19.55 13.30 10.33
CA LEU A 162 -19.62 12.22 9.35
C LEU A 162 -20.98 12.21 8.65
N GLU A 163 -20.98 11.89 7.37
CA GLU A 163 -22.18 11.62 6.57
C GLU A 163 -22.03 10.29 5.81
N PRO A 164 -23.13 9.62 5.43
CA PRO A 164 -23.04 8.42 4.61
C PRO A 164 -22.50 8.75 3.22
N VAL A 165 -21.64 7.86 2.67
CA VAL A 165 -21.11 8.03 1.31
C VAL A 165 -22.21 7.81 0.27
N LEU A 166 -23.07 6.82 0.51
CA LEU A 166 -24.27 6.56 -0.28
C LEU A 166 -25.51 6.72 0.58
N SER A 167 -26.51 7.42 0.06
CA SER A 167 -27.83 7.51 0.69
C SER A 167 -28.56 6.17 0.61
N GLY A 168 -29.25 5.79 1.70
CA GLY A 168 -30.01 4.54 1.77
C GLY A 168 -29.68 3.75 3.04
N HIS A 169 -30.44 2.69 3.26
CA HIS A 169 -30.25 1.75 4.37
C HIS A 169 -29.56 0.48 3.89
N GLU A 170 -28.97 -0.25 4.83
CA GLU A 170 -28.44 -1.58 4.51
C GLU A 170 -29.55 -2.50 4.01
N GLY A 171 -29.33 -3.11 2.85
CA GLY A 171 -30.31 -3.93 2.13
C GLY A 171 -30.98 -3.23 0.95
N ASP A 172 -30.93 -1.90 0.86
CA ASP A 172 -31.56 -1.16 -0.25
C ASP A 172 -30.90 -1.49 -1.60
N ASP A 173 -31.70 -1.59 -2.65
CA ASP A 173 -31.20 -1.75 -4.01
C ASP A 173 -30.50 -0.48 -4.50
N VAL A 174 -29.23 -0.61 -4.89
CA VAL A 174 -28.41 0.49 -5.38
C VAL A 174 -27.88 0.17 -6.77
N THR A 175 -27.89 1.19 -7.63
CA THR A 175 -27.24 1.15 -8.95
C THR A 175 -25.96 1.98 -8.89
N VAL A 176 -24.82 1.33 -9.10
CA VAL A 176 -23.51 1.99 -9.16
C VAL A 176 -23.22 2.37 -10.61
N PRO A 177 -23.10 3.67 -10.95
CA PRO A 177 -22.92 4.12 -12.33
C PRO A 177 -21.50 3.82 -12.85
N HIS A 178 -21.28 3.99 -14.15
CA HIS A 178 -19.94 3.84 -14.76
C HIS A 178 -18.89 4.80 -14.19
N SER A 179 -19.30 6.01 -13.83
CA SER A 179 -18.42 7.08 -13.34
C SER A 179 -18.23 7.04 -11.83
N PHE A 180 -18.38 5.88 -11.18
CA PHE A 180 -18.26 5.81 -9.73
C PHE A 180 -16.81 5.99 -9.26
N ASP A 181 -16.65 6.55 -8.07
CA ASP A 181 -15.34 6.72 -7.44
C ASP A 181 -14.95 5.44 -6.68
N PRO A 182 -13.88 4.73 -7.09
CA PRO A 182 -13.46 3.49 -6.43
C PRO A 182 -12.89 3.71 -5.02
N SER A 183 -12.57 4.95 -4.63
CA SER A 183 -12.20 5.29 -3.26
C SER A 183 -13.43 5.45 -2.34
N ALA A 184 -14.59 5.72 -2.92
CA ALA A 184 -15.85 5.93 -2.21
C ALA A 184 -16.71 4.65 -2.17
N ILE A 185 -16.71 3.86 -3.24
CA ILE A 185 -17.56 2.67 -3.37
C ILE A 185 -16.69 1.45 -3.63
N ARG A 186 -16.72 0.50 -2.69
CA ARG A 186 -16.11 -0.82 -2.85
C ARG A 186 -17.16 -1.83 -3.31
N LEU A 187 -16.96 -2.40 -4.49
CA LEU A 187 -17.77 -3.50 -4.99
C LEU A 187 -17.35 -4.82 -4.32
N THR A 188 -18.33 -5.63 -3.91
CA THR A 188 -18.11 -6.92 -3.25
C THR A 188 -19.03 -7.98 -3.83
N GLY A 189 -18.58 -9.24 -3.86
CA GLY A 189 -19.34 -10.37 -4.42
C GLY A 189 -18.89 -10.73 -5.84
N ASN A 190 -19.81 -11.22 -6.67
CA ASN A 190 -19.50 -11.59 -8.06
C ASN A 190 -19.51 -10.34 -8.96
N VAL A 191 -18.40 -9.61 -8.98
CA VAL A 191 -18.21 -8.42 -9.82
C VAL A 191 -17.70 -8.86 -11.18
N SER A 192 -18.60 -8.96 -12.16
CA SER A 192 -18.27 -9.28 -13.55
C SER A 192 -19.04 -8.37 -14.51
N GLY A 193 -18.50 -8.20 -15.72
CA GLY A 193 -19.04 -7.25 -16.69
C GLY A 193 -18.59 -5.81 -16.45
N GLU A 194 -19.16 -4.91 -17.23
CA GLU A 194 -18.95 -3.46 -17.09
C GLU A 194 -20.09 -2.86 -16.27
N PRO A 195 -19.89 -1.69 -15.63
CA PRO A 195 -20.99 -0.97 -14.99
C PRO A 195 -22.16 -0.68 -15.99
N PRO A 196 -23.30 -0.13 -15.56
CA PRO A 196 -23.66 0.11 -14.17
C PRO A 196 -23.88 -1.22 -13.43
N PHE A 197 -23.32 -1.33 -12.23
CA PHE A 197 -23.57 -2.50 -11.38
C PHE A 197 -24.87 -2.31 -10.61
N ARG A 198 -25.59 -3.41 -10.36
CA ARG A 198 -26.74 -3.43 -9.46
C ARG A 198 -26.48 -4.38 -8.31
N GLY A 199 -26.86 -3.99 -7.11
CA GLY A 199 -26.76 -4.83 -5.92
C GLY A 199 -27.40 -4.17 -4.71
N ALA A 200 -27.35 -4.86 -3.58
CA ALA A 200 -27.84 -4.33 -2.31
C ALA A 200 -26.74 -3.56 -1.58
N LEU A 201 -27.07 -2.39 -1.02
CA LEU A 201 -26.18 -1.63 -0.15
C LEU A 201 -25.87 -2.46 1.10
N ARG A 202 -24.60 -2.81 1.31
CA ARG A 202 -24.19 -3.56 2.51
C ARG A 202 -23.75 -2.67 3.65
N HIS A 203 -23.21 -1.50 3.34
CA HIS A 203 -22.81 -0.48 4.29
C HIS A 203 -22.74 0.85 3.53
N ALA A 204 -23.39 1.88 4.06
CA ALA A 204 -23.47 3.20 3.42
C ALA A 204 -22.11 3.92 3.32
N GLY A 205 -21.11 3.45 4.08
CA GLY A 205 -19.81 4.12 4.21
C GLY A 205 -19.92 5.36 5.10
N TRP A 206 -18.76 5.96 5.41
CA TRP A 206 -18.69 7.21 6.16
C TRP A 206 -17.75 8.17 5.43
N ARG A 207 -18.19 9.41 5.24
CA ARG A 207 -17.41 10.53 4.73
C ARG A 207 -17.28 11.57 5.82
N ALA A 208 -16.05 11.95 6.13
CA ALA A 208 -15.80 13.11 6.97
C ALA A 208 -16.08 14.39 6.16
N VAL A 209 -17.12 15.14 6.55
CA VAL A 209 -17.43 16.45 5.98
C VAL A 209 -16.71 17.58 6.71
N GLN A 210 -16.39 17.37 7.99
CA GLN A 210 -15.66 18.33 8.80
C GLN A 210 -14.82 17.61 9.86
N VAL A 211 -13.59 18.09 10.05
CA VAL A 211 -12.69 17.67 11.12
C VAL A 211 -12.22 18.90 11.88
N LYS A 212 -12.43 18.94 13.20
CA LYS A 212 -12.04 20.01 14.12
C LYS A 212 -11.22 19.42 15.25
N LEU A 213 -9.90 19.48 15.14
CA LEU A 213 -9.00 19.06 16.20
C LEU A 213 -8.59 20.26 17.07
N PRO A 214 -8.45 20.08 18.40
CA PRO A 214 -7.96 21.14 19.27
C PRO A 214 -6.51 21.52 18.91
N ALA A 215 -6.04 22.69 19.31
CA ALA A 215 -4.62 23.03 19.15
C ALA A 215 -3.76 22.18 20.09
N GLN A 216 -2.60 21.70 19.61
CA GLN A 216 -1.63 21.03 20.48
C GLN A 216 -0.86 22.06 21.32
N PRO A 217 -0.65 21.80 22.63
CA PRO A 217 0.18 22.65 23.47
C PRO A 217 1.62 22.72 22.94
N SER A 218 2.22 23.90 22.97
CA SER A 218 3.61 24.11 22.54
C SER A 218 4.58 23.32 23.44
N GLY A 219 5.48 22.55 22.82
CA GLY A 219 6.56 21.82 23.52
C GLY A 219 6.22 20.40 23.97
N GLN A 220 5.01 19.89 23.70
CA GLN A 220 4.71 18.47 23.85
C GLN A 220 5.23 17.68 22.63
N ASP A 221 5.80 16.50 22.87
CA ASP A 221 6.11 15.56 21.79
C ASP A 221 4.80 15.06 21.17
N PRO A 222 4.52 15.34 19.87
CA PRO A 222 3.27 14.96 19.23
C PRO A 222 3.07 13.44 19.13
N ARG A 223 4.09 12.64 19.46
CA ARG A 223 4.01 11.16 19.51
C ARG A 223 3.51 10.63 20.85
N ILE A 224 3.48 11.46 21.89
CA ILE A 224 2.93 11.08 23.20
C ILE A 224 1.41 11.19 23.13
N VAL A 225 0.76 10.03 23.11
CA VAL A 225 -0.71 9.91 23.02
C VAL A 225 -1.39 10.21 24.36
N ALA A 226 -0.79 9.73 25.45
CA ALA A 226 -1.20 10.01 26.82
C ALA A 226 0.07 10.08 27.70
N PRO A 227 0.24 11.12 28.53
CA PRO A 227 1.37 11.19 29.44
C PRO A 227 1.26 10.14 30.54
N ALA A 228 2.40 9.72 31.10
CA ALA A 228 2.40 8.93 32.32
C ALA A 228 2.05 9.83 33.51
N GLU A 229 1.12 9.37 34.35
CA GLU A 229 0.72 10.04 35.59
C GLU A 229 1.52 9.44 36.76
N VAL A 230 2.21 10.29 37.53
CA VAL A 230 3.03 9.86 38.68
C VAL A 230 2.58 10.65 39.91
N GLU A 231 2.08 9.94 40.91
CA GLU A 231 1.78 10.51 42.22
C GLU A 231 3.08 10.70 43.01
N ILE A 232 3.29 11.90 43.56
CA ILE A 232 4.48 12.22 44.36
C ILE A 232 4.12 12.12 45.85
N SER A 233 4.95 11.40 46.60
CA SER A 233 4.86 11.23 48.06
C SER A 233 5.73 12.22 48.83
#